data_AF-A0A4R9JQU8-F1
#
_entry.id   AF-A0A4R9JQU8-F1
#
_cell.length_a   1.000
_cell.length_b   1.000
_cell.length_c   1.000
_cell.angle_alpha   90.00
_cell.angle_beta   90.00
_cell.angle_gamma   90.00
#
_symmetry.space_group_name_H-M   'P 1'
#
loop_
_entity.id
_entity.type
_entity.pdbx_description
1 polymer ?
#
loop_
_entity_poly.entity_id
_entity_poly.type
_entity_poly.pdbx_seq_one_letter_code
_entity_poly.pdbx_strand_id
1 'polypeptide(L)'
;MNLIKSTLLSFFLLGIVSCDTISEPNDNQTLALLALAIPQSVNLNFEALANGQALVTGSNITADSRTVQFRDFRMYISEVKLVRTDGSTLDVSLSTDNLWQSNGVALVDLETTQTSETNTKVYGTVASGSYTAVQFTVGVPETLNHLDRTNQSSPLNNGAMYWSWTGGYKHAKIEFSLNSGTNWTSLHLGSTNCSGAPNYGNCTNKYRANITLSNLTNQNNQTISMSVDQLIKDHNPGAANVSCMPAGGGSDCNPLIRGFGLNETSGAVDSSITQRVFSLK
;
A
#
# COMPACT_ATOMS: atom_id res chain seq x y z
N MET A 1 28.42 -28.63 -50.14
CA MET A 1 28.15 -28.56 -48.69
C MET A 1 27.08 -27.50 -48.50
N ASN A 2 25.88 -27.98 -48.17
CA ASN A 2 24.62 -27.25 -48.19
C ASN A 2 24.44 -26.39 -46.93
N LEU A 3 23.85 -25.18 -47.11
CA LEU A 3 22.74 -24.58 -46.33
C LEU A 3 22.93 -24.42 -44.79
N ILE A 4 22.60 -23.34 -44.05
CA ILE A 4 21.55 -22.31 -44.11
C ILE A 4 22.00 -21.16 -43.18
N LYS A 5 21.96 -19.90 -43.61
CA LYS A 5 21.84 -18.76 -42.68
C LYS A 5 20.34 -18.44 -42.58
N SER A 6 19.70 -18.82 -41.47
CA SER A 6 18.29 -18.52 -41.25
C SER A 6 18.19 -17.14 -40.61
N THR A 7 17.76 -16.17 -41.39
CA THR A 7 17.34 -14.85 -40.92
C THR A 7 15.89 -14.99 -40.46
N LEU A 8 15.61 -14.75 -39.18
CA LEU A 8 14.24 -14.68 -38.67
C LEU A 8 13.59 -13.39 -39.21
N LEU A 9 12.75 -13.55 -40.22
CA LEU A 9 11.89 -12.51 -40.76
C LEU A 9 10.68 -12.38 -39.83
N SER A 10 10.62 -11.31 -39.03
CA SER A 10 9.41 -10.98 -38.25
C SER A 10 8.26 -10.70 -39.22
N PHE A 11 7.26 -11.57 -39.21
CA PHE A 11 5.96 -11.31 -39.83
C PHE A 11 5.27 -10.19 -39.05
N PHE A 12 5.34 -8.97 -39.59
CA PHE A 12 4.36 -7.94 -39.25
C PHE A 12 3.03 -8.37 -39.86
N LEU A 13 2.06 -8.75 -39.01
CA LEU A 13 0.66 -8.77 -39.43
C LEU A 13 0.27 -7.31 -39.70
N LEU A 14 0.37 -6.87 -40.95
CA LEU A 14 -0.43 -5.74 -41.41
C LEU A 14 -1.87 -6.23 -41.50
N GLY A 15 -2.68 -5.85 -40.50
CA GLY A 15 -4.13 -5.85 -40.67
C GLY A 15 -4.48 -4.91 -41.81
N ILE A 16 -4.87 -5.49 -42.95
CA ILE A 16 -5.51 -4.76 -44.03
C ILE A 16 -6.89 -4.34 -43.51
N VAL A 17 -6.99 -3.09 -43.05
CA VAL A 17 -8.27 -2.43 -42.87
C VAL A 17 -8.81 -2.21 -44.29
N SER A 18 -9.88 -2.93 -44.64
CA SER A 18 -10.66 -2.63 -45.82
C SER A 18 -11.33 -1.28 -45.58
N CYS A 19 -10.85 -0.23 -46.26
CA CYS A 19 -11.58 1.03 -46.35
C CYS A 19 -12.76 0.82 -47.29
N ASP A 20 -13.91 0.43 -46.75
CA ASP A 20 -15.18 0.73 -47.43
C ASP A 20 -15.38 2.24 -47.35
N THR A 21 -15.39 2.90 -48.51
CA THR A 21 -15.61 4.34 -48.65
C THR A 21 -17.10 4.69 -48.49
N ILE A 22 -17.68 4.32 -47.36
CA ILE A 22 -18.95 4.85 -46.87
C ILE A 22 -18.68 5.35 -45.46
N SER A 23 -17.92 6.44 -45.37
CA SER A 23 -17.71 7.17 -44.13
C SER A 23 -18.98 7.96 -43.81
N GLU A 24 -19.78 7.45 -42.88
CA GLU A 24 -20.75 8.28 -42.15
C GLU A 24 -19.98 9.35 -41.35
N PRO A 25 -20.48 10.59 -41.21
CA PRO A 25 -19.74 11.70 -40.57
C PRO A 25 -19.38 11.48 -39.09
N ASN A 26 -19.94 10.45 -38.45
CA ASN A 26 -19.82 10.18 -37.03
C ASN A 26 -18.66 9.25 -36.64
N ASP A 27 -18.13 8.42 -37.55
CA ASP A 27 -17.16 7.38 -37.15
C ASP A 27 -15.75 7.94 -36.85
N ASN A 28 -15.40 9.07 -37.45
CA ASN A 28 -14.14 9.77 -37.16
C ASN A 28 -14.15 10.50 -35.81
N GLN A 29 -15.33 10.85 -35.28
CA GLN A 29 -15.42 11.52 -33.99
C GLN A 29 -15.24 10.55 -32.83
N THR A 30 -15.75 9.32 -32.96
CA THR A 30 -15.64 8.27 -31.94
C THR A 30 -14.20 7.80 -31.72
N LEU A 31 -13.41 7.70 -32.80
CA LEU A 31 -11.98 7.33 -32.75
C LEU A 31 -11.09 8.49 -32.26
N ALA A 32 -11.45 9.74 -32.57
CA ALA A 32 -10.76 10.91 -32.03
C ALA A 32 -11.04 11.14 -30.53
N LEU A 33 -12.25 10.82 -30.03
CA LEU A 33 -12.59 10.90 -28.60
C LEU A 33 -11.82 9.88 -27.75
N LEU A 34 -11.52 8.70 -28.29
CA LEU A 34 -10.73 7.66 -27.59
C LEU A 34 -9.25 8.04 -27.42
N ALA A 35 -8.73 8.99 -28.20
CA ALA A 35 -7.32 9.37 -28.24
C ALA A 35 -6.96 10.63 -27.42
N LEU A 36 -7.90 11.26 -26.70
CA LEU A 36 -7.71 12.58 -26.07
C LEU A 36 -7.93 12.65 -24.56
N ALA A 37 -8.16 11.53 -23.87
CA ALA A 37 -8.22 11.54 -22.41
C ALA A 37 -6.80 11.64 -21.83
N ILE A 38 -6.27 12.86 -21.72
CA ILE A 38 -5.01 13.13 -21.02
C ILE A 38 -5.15 12.55 -19.60
N PRO A 39 -4.25 11.64 -19.17
CA PRO A 39 -4.27 11.12 -17.81
C PRO A 39 -4.20 12.26 -16.82
N GLN A 40 -5.03 12.19 -15.78
CA GLN A 40 -4.99 13.15 -14.69
C GLN A 40 -4.07 12.64 -13.58
N SER A 41 -3.42 13.58 -12.90
CA SER A 41 -2.54 13.27 -11.79
C SER A 41 -3.31 12.84 -10.54
N VAL A 42 -2.67 11.94 -9.79
CA VAL A 42 -3.10 11.51 -8.47
C VAL A 42 -1.95 11.80 -7.51
N ASN A 43 -2.21 12.57 -6.47
CA ASN A 43 -1.26 12.85 -5.40
C ASN A 43 -1.97 12.66 -4.05
N LEU A 44 -1.55 11.62 -3.35
CA LEU A 44 -2.06 11.24 -2.04
C LEU A 44 -0.96 11.54 -1.01
N ASN A 45 -1.24 12.45 -0.09
CA ASN A 45 -0.38 12.72 1.06
C ASN A 45 -0.85 11.85 2.23
N PHE A 46 0.09 11.26 2.96
CA PHE A 46 -0.15 10.45 4.14
C PHE A 46 0.37 11.17 5.38
N GLU A 47 -0.44 11.17 6.43
CA GLU A 47 -0.05 11.67 7.74
C GLU A 47 -0.52 10.70 8.83
N ALA A 48 0.17 10.70 9.97
CA ALA A 48 -0.32 10.06 11.18
C ALA A 48 -0.73 11.14 12.18
N LEU A 49 -1.90 10.99 12.78
CA LEU A 49 -2.46 11.95 13.72
C LEU A 49 -2.66 11.31 15.10
N ALA A 50 -2.15 11.96 16.14
CA ALA A 50 -2.41 11.64 17.54
C ALA A 50 -3.17 12.80 18.16
N ASN A 51 -4.39 12.54 18.65
CA ASN A 51 -5.32 13.57 19.15
C ASN A 51 -5.49 14.75 18.15
N GLY A 52 -5.55 14.42 16.86
CA GLY A 52 -5.69 15.38 15.76
C GLY A 52 -4.43 16.17 15.39
N GLN A 53 -3.31 15.97 16.08
CA GLN A 53 -2.02 16.61 15.78
C GLN A 53 -1.10 15.67 15.01
N ALA A 54 -0.27 16.23 14.13
CA ALA A 54 0.72 15.45 13.39
C ALA A 54 1.66 14.70 14.34
N LEU A 55 1.87 13.42 14.05
CA LEU A 55 2.79 12.57 14.80
C LEU A 55 4.23 13.09 14.66
N VAL A 56 4.94 13.12 15.78
CA VAL A 56 6.39 13.34 15.83
C VAL A 56 7.02 12.17 16.58
N THR A 57 7.76 11.31 15.88
CA THR A 57 8.44 10.18 16.53
C THR A 57 9.56 10.65 17.45
N GLY A 58 9.89 9.84 18.45
CA GLY A 58 10.88 10.17 19.48
C GLY A 58 10.35 11.07 20.60
N SER A 59 9.15 11.64 20.46
CA SER A 59 8.52 12.49 21.48
C SER A 59 7.32 11.82 22.15
N ASN A 60 7.07 12.18 23.40
CA ASN A 60 5.85 11.81 24.10
C ASN A 60 4.67 12.61 23.54
N ILE A 61 3.60 11.93 23.15
CA ILE A 61 2.38 12.52 22.60
C ILE A 61 1.19 11.86 23.29
N THR A 62 0.04 12.55 23.36
CA THR A 62 -1.20 11.95 23.88
C THR A 62 -2.01 11.36 22.73
N ALA A 63 -2.41 10.09 22.86
CA ALA A 63 -3.37 9.42 21.98
C ALA A 63 -4.22 8.44 22.78
N ASP A 64 -5.52 8.36 22.50
CA ASP A 64 -6.46 7.49 23.21
C ASP A 64 -6.31 7.60 24.74
N SER A 65 -6.24 8.85 25.23
CA SER A 65 -6.04 9.22 26.65
C SER A 65 -4.78 8.65 27.31
N ARG A 66 -3.78 8.22 26.54
CA ARG A 66 -2.51 7.66 27.03
C ARG A 66 -1.33 8.46 26.50
N THR A 67 -0.25 8.51 27.28
CA THR A 67 1.05 8.98 26.79
C THR A 67 1.67 7.88 25.94
N VAL A 68 1.97 8.19 24.68
CA VAL A 68 2.56 7.29 23.71
C VAL A 68 3.81 7.89 23.10
N GLN A 69 4.76 7.04 22.75
CA GLN A 69 5.96 7.44 22.00
C GLN A 69 6.15 6.46 20.86
N PHE A 70 6.31 6.96 19.65
CA PHE A 70 6.59 6.17 18.45
C PHE A 70 8.07 6.26 18.11
N ARG A 71 8.63 5.18 17.56
CA ARG A 71 9.99 5.16 17.01
C ARG A 71 10.07 4.60 15.59
N ASP A 72 8.98 4.02 15.08
CA ASP A 72 8.89 3.59 13.70
C ASP A 72 7.42 3.69 13.25
N PHE A 73 7.21 4.16 12.02
CA PHE A 73 5.89 4.33 11.42
C PHE A 73 6.00 4.28 9.91
N ARG A 74 6.24 3.08 9.38
CA ARG A 74 6.42 2.83 7.95
C ARG A 74 5.42 1.83 7.42
N MET A 75 4.99 2.02 6.18
CA MET A 75 4.07 1.11 5.51
C MET A 75 4.26 1.13 4.00
N TYR A 76 4.09 -0.03 3.38
CA TYR A 76 3.99 -0.11 1.93
C TYR A 76 2.55 0.17 1.49
N ILE A 77 2.40 0.99 0.46
CA ILE A 77 1.14 1.26 -0.22
C ILE A 77 1.25 0.72 -1.65
N SER A 78 0.26 -0.05 -2.09
CA SER A 78 0.20 -0.60 -3.44
C SER A 78 -1.25 -0.69 -3.94
N GLU A 79 -1.42 -1.09 -5.21
CA GLU A 79 -2.75 -1.34 -5.81
C GLU A 79 -3.72 -0.17 -5.61
N VAL A 80 -3.23 1.06 -5.78
CA VAL A 80 -4.06 2.27 -5.65
C VAL A 80 -5.06 2.31 -6.79
N LYS A 81 -6.33 2.49 -6.47
CA LYS A 81 -7.44 2.64 -7.42
C LYS A 81 -8.27 3.86 -7.05
N LEU A 82 -8.88 4.49 -8.05
CA LEU A 82 -9.95 5.45 -7.84
C LEU A 82 -11.29 4.81 -8.20
N VAL A 83 -12.33 5.15 -7.44
CA VAL A 83 -13.69 4.60 -7.59
C VAL A 83 -14.60 5.67 -8.17
N ARG A 84 -15.38 5.32 -9.18
CA ARG A 84 -16.40 6.20 -9.77
C ARG A 84 -17.72 6.10 -9.03
N THR A 85 -18.65 7.00 -9.36
CA THR A 85 -20.02 7.02 -8.81
C THR A 85 -20.81 5.73 -9.08
N ASP A 86 -20.53 5.04 -10.19
CA ASP A 86 -21.15 3.75 -10.54
C ASP A 86 -20.52 2.53 -9.83
N GLY A 87 -19.53 2.76 -8.97
CA GLY A 87 -18.80 1.72 -8.25
C GLY A 87 -17.66 1.08 -9.06
N SER A 88 -17.49 1.42 -10.35
CA SER A 88 -16.36 0.93 -11.14
C SER A 88 -15.05 1.52 -10.63
N THR A 89 -13.98 0.72 -10.68
CA THR A 89 -12.64 1.13 -10.24
C THR A 89 -11.71 1.28 -11.42
N LEU A 90 -10.81 2.26 -11.37
CA LEU A 90 -9.65 2.33 -12.24
C LEU A 90 -8.37 2.33 -11.44
N ASP A 91 -7.40 1.57 -11.93
CA ASP A 91 -6.06 1.52 -11.34
C ASP A 91 -5.33 2.84 -11.58
N VAL A 92 -4.65 3.32 -10.54
CA VAL A 92 -3.69 4.41 -10.62
C VAL A 92 -2.35 3.79 -11.02
N SER A 93 -1.79 4.25 -12.13
CA SER A 93 -0.42 3.94 -12.52
C SER A 93 0.52 4.74 -11.63
N LEU A 94 1.08 4.11 -10.59
CA LEU A 94 2.06 4.77 -9.73
C LEU A 94 3.31 5.16 -10.52
N SER A 95 3.77 6.39 -10.32
CA SER A 95 5.02 6.89 -10.88
C SER A 95 6.23 6.15 -10.30
N THR A 96 7.41 6.30 -10.89
CA THR A 96 8.64 5.73 -10.34
C THR A 96 9.65 6.83 -10.08
N ASP A 97 10.16 6.90 -8.85
CA ASP A 97 11.28 7.77 -8.45
C ASP A 97 12.56 6.99 -8.13
N ASN A 98 12.49 5.66 -8.13
CA ASN A 98 13.58 4.74 -7.77
C ASN A 98 14.12 4.92 -6.34
N LEU A 99 13.35 5.56 -5.46
CA LEU A 99 13.69 5.78 -4.05
C LEU A 99 12.53 5.35 -3.15
N TRP A 100 11.42 6.05 -3.20
CA TRP A 100 10.26 5.77 -2.35
C TRP A 100 9.18 4.99 -3.08
N GLN A 101 9.17 5.04 -4.41
CA GLN A 101 8.12 4.46 -5.23
C GLN A 101 8.70 3.82 -6.49
N SER A 102 8.47 2.52 -6.65
CA SER A 102 8.87 1.74 -7.83
C SER A 102 8.06 0.44 -7.92
N ASN A 103 7.95 -0.14 -9.11
CA ASN A 103 7.25 -1.40 -9.35
C ASN A 103 5.81 -1.45 -8.80
N GLY A 104 5.08 -0.33 -8.85
CA GLY A 104 3.71 -0.23 -8.34
C GLY A 104 3.59 -0.28 -6.81
N VAL A 105 4.69 -0.06 -6.08
CA VAL A 105 4.75 -0.01 -4.62
C VAL A 105 5.40 1.29 -4.16
N ALA A 106 4.79 1.95 -3.18
CA ALA A 106 5.35 3.09 -2.47
C ALA A 106 5.68 2.71 -1.02
N LEU A 107 6.83 3.12 -0.49
CA LEU A 107 7.11 3.11 0.94
C LEU A 107 6.73 4.47 1.51
N VAL A 108 5.66 4.51 2.29
CA VAL A 108 5.32 5.66 3.12
C VAL A 108 6.11 5.54 4.42
N ASP A 109 6.84 6.60 4.73
CA ASP A 109 7.70 6.73 5.90
C ASP A 109 7.34 8.00 6.66
N LEU A 110 6.72 7.83 7.83
CA LEU A 110 6.20 8.88 8.70
C LEU A 110 7.02 9.03 9.99
N GLU A 111 8.21 8.42 10.07
CA GLU A 111 9.06 8.47 11.25
C GLU A 111 10.40 9.16 10.96
N THR A 112 10.98 9.76 11.98
CA THR A 112 12.24 10.51 11.91
C THR A 112 13.25 10.06 12.96
N THR A 113 12.96 8.95 13.66
CA THR A 113 13.79 8.44 14.76
C THR A 113 14.84 7.47 14.24
N GLN A 114 14.50 6.66 13.24
CA GLN A 114 15.38 5.63 12.67
C GLN A 114 15.80 5.99 11.24
N THR A 115 15.16 6.96 10.60
CA THR A 115 15.44 7.41 9.23
C THR A 115 15.79 8.91 9.19
N SER A 116 16.68 9.27 8.27
CA SER A 116 17.08 10.67 8.04
C SER A 116 16.15 11.40 7.08
N GLU A 117 15.43 10.66 6.25
CA GLU A 117 14.49 11.16 5.25
C GLU A 117 13.15 10.45 5.43
N THR A 118 12.07 11.11 5.04
CA THR A 118 10.70 10.61 5.12
C THR A 118 10.06 10.62 3.74
N ASN A 119 8.96 9.87 3.59
CA ASN A 119 8.10 9.98 2.44
C ASN A 119 6.63 9.94 2.87
N THR A 120 5.98 11.08 2.72
CA THR A 120 4.55 11.23 3.01
C THR A 120 3.71 11.12 1.74
N LYS A 121 4.25 10.73 0.58
CA LYS A 121 3.55 10.85 -0.69
C LYS A 121 3.46 9.52 -1.45
N VAL A 122 2.30 9.31 -2.06
CA VAL A 122 2.06 8.30 -3.09
C VAL A 122 1.43 9.02 -4.27
N TYR A 123 2.00 8.83 -5.46
CA TYR A 123 1.57 9.63 -6.61
C TYR A 123 1.64 8.86 -7.92
N GLY A 124 0.85 9.28 -8.90
CA GLY A 124 0.73 8.58 -10.16
C GLY A 124 -0.24 9.26 -11.10
N THR A 125 -0.76 8.49 -12.04
CA THR A 125 -1.76 8.96 -12.99
C THR A 125 -2.90 7.96 -13.14
N VAL A 126 -4.05 8.46 -13.53
CA VAL A 126 -5.25 7.67 -13.83
C VAL A 126 -5.92 8.26 -15.06
N ALA A 127 -6.71 7.46 -15.79
CA ALA A 127 -7.50 8.00 -16.89
C ALA A 127 -8.40 9.15 -16.41
N SER A 128 -8.63 10.15 -17.26
CA SER A 128 -9.49 11.30 -16.90
C SER A 128 -10.89 10.82 -16.50
N GLY A 129 -11.47 11.48 -15.50
CA GLY A 129 -12.79 11.13 -14.99
C GLY A 129 -13.06 11.70 -13.60
N SER A 130 -14.31 11.57 -13.18
CA SER A 130 -14.76 11.93 -11.83
C SER A 130 -14.74 10.71 -10.93
N TYR A 131 -14.18 10.87 -9.73
CA TYR A 131 -14.01 9.81 -8.76
C TYR A 131 -14.52 10.27 -7.40
N THR A 132 -15.13 9.37 -6.65
CA THR A 132 -15.82 9.64 -5.38
C THR A 132 -15.18 8.91 -4.20
N ALA A 133 -14.27 7.97 -4.46
CA ALA A 133 -13.49 7.29 -3.44
C ALA A 133 -12.10 6.92 -3.95
N VAL A 134 -11.18 6.70 -3.02
CA VAL A 134 -9.88 6.07 -3.27
C VAL A 134 -9.86 4.71 -2.58
N GLN A 135 -9.27 3.73 -3.25
CA GLN A 135 -8.97 2.41 -2.70
C GLN A 135 -7.46 2.18 -2.78
N PHE A 136 -6.87 1.55 -1.77
CA PHE A 136 -5.46 1.15 -1.79
C PHE A 136 -5.22 -0.04 -0.87
N THR A 137 -4.13 -0.75 -1.13
CA THR A 137 -3.67 -1.83 -0.26
C THR A 137 -2.53 -1.35 0.62
N VAL A 138 -2.63 -1.59 1.93
CA VAL A 138 -1.46 -1.55 2.83
C VAL A 138 -0.77 -2.90 2.75
N GLY A 139 0.36 -2.92 2.05
CA GLY A 139 1.22 -4.08 1.88
C GLY A 139 1.82 -4.22 0.48
N VAL A 140 2.78 -5.14 0.37
CA VAL A 140 3.46 -5.48 -0.88
C VAL A 140 2.62 -6.48 -1.68
N PRO A 141 2.46 -6.32 -3.01
CA PRO A 141 1.79 -7.30 -3.87
C PRO A 141 2.42 -8.70 -3.75
N GLU A 142 1.59 -9.74 -3.86
CA GLU A 142 2.03 -11.14 -3.66
C GLU A 142 3.16 -11.55 -4.62
N THR A 143 3.13 -11.04 -5.85
CA THR A 143 4.18 -11.25 -6.87
C THR A 143 5.53 -10.63 -6.49
N LEU A 144 5.55 -9.67 -5.56
CA LEU A 144 6.75 -8.98 -5.09
C LEU A 144 7.13 -9.37 -3.65
N ASN A 145 6.19 -9.89 -2.85
CA ASN A 145 6.31 -9.97 -1.39
C ASN A 145 7.43 -10.87 -0.86
N HIS A 146 7.91 -11.83 -1.64
CA HIS A 146 8.93 -12.80 -1.24
C HIS A 146 10.16 -12.78 -2.13
N LEU A 147 10.34 -11.71 -2.89
CA LEU A 147 11.58 -11.48 -3.63
C LEU A 147 12.72 -11.24 -2.64
N ASP A 148 13.91 -11.74 -2.99
CA ASP A 148 15.11 -11.46 -2.21
C ASP A 148 15.45 -9.97 -2.29
N ARG A 149 15.31 -9.30 -1.14
CA ARG A 149 15.62 -7.87 -0.96
C ARG A 149 17.01 -7.50 -1.48
N THR A 150 18.00 -8.38 -1.37
CA THR A 150 19.40 -8.06 -1.75
C THR A 150 19.56 -7.85 -3.25
N ASN A 151 18.61 -8.34 -4.04
CA ASN A 151 18.56 -8.20 -5.50
C ASN A 151 17.50 -7.16 -5.96
N GLN A 152 16.80 -6.51 -5.03
CA GLN A 152 15.80 -5.50 -5.38
C GLN A 152 16.40 -4.09 -5.35
N SER A 153 15.77 -3.18 -6.09
CA SER A 153 15.98 -1.74 -5.94
C SER A 153 15.05 -1.16 -4.88
N SER A 154 15.24 0.11 -4.56
CA SER A 154 14.31 0.84 -3.68
C SER A 154 12.89 0.84 -4.24
N PRO A 155 11.84 0.78 -3.39
CA PRO A 155 11.87 0.74 -1.93
C PRO A 155 11.95 -0.68 -1.33
N LEU A 156 12.08 -1.72 -2.17
CA LEU A 156 12.07 -3.13 -1.76
C LEU A 156 13.45 -3.67 -1.35
N ASN A 157 14.48 -2.84 -1.33
CA ASN A 157 15.80 -3.18 -0.76
C ASN A 157 15.92 -2.82 0.74
N ASN A 158 14.89 -2.20 1.32
CA ASN A 158 14.91 -1.72 2.70
C ASN A 158 14.96 -2.88 3.71
N GLY A 159 16.07 -2.99 4.45
CA GLY A 159 16.29 -4.07 5.41
C GLY A 159 15.41 -4.01 6.66
N ALA A 160 15.04 -2.81 7.10
CA ALA A 160 14.14 -2.67 8.24
C ALA A 160 12.71 -3.12 7.89
N MET A 161 12.31 -2.99 6.63
CA MET A 161 11.03 -3.43 6.09
C MET A 161 11.03 -4.88 5.57
N TYR A 162 12.16 -5.60 5.64
CA TYR A 162 12.23 -7.02 5.30
C TYR A 162 12.19 -7.90 6.57
N TRP A 163 11.52 -9.05 6.49
CA TRP A 163 11.45 -10.06 7.53
C TRP A 163 12.22 -11.30 7.11
N SER A 164 13.33 -11.57 7.80
CA SER A 164 14.16 -12.75 7.52
C SER A 164 13.43 -14.06 7.83
N TRP A 165 12.63 -14.10 8.89
CA TRP A 165 11.96 -15.33 9.35
C TRP A 165 10.85 -15.84 8.41
N THR A 166 10.05 -14.93 7.82
CA THR A 166 9.05 -15.28 6.79
C THR A 166 9.61 -15.21 5.38
N GLY A 167 10.85 -14.75 5.21
CA GLY A 167 11.47 -14.54 3.90
C GLY A 167 10.65 -13.63 3.00
N GLY A 168 10.17 -12.50 3.51
CA GLY A 168 9.33 -11.55 2.79
C GLY A 168 9.25 -10.18 3.45
N TYR A 169 8.38 -9.29 2.95
CA TYR A 169 8.29 -7.92 3.44
C TYR A 169 7.31 -7.74 4.62
N LYS A 170 7.63 -6.79 5.50
CA LYS A 170 6.67 -6.18 6.43
C LYS A 170 5.81 -5.20 5.62
N HIS A 171 4.52 -5.47 5.53
CA HIS A 171 3.52 -4.54 4.95
C HIS A 171 3.44 -3.24 5.74
N ALA A 172 3.54 -3.32 7.07
CA ALA A 172 3.69 -2.17 7.96
C ALA A 172 4.64 -2.49 9.11
N LYS A 173 5.42 -1.49 9.51
CA LYS A 173 6.28 -1.50 10.69
C LYS A 173 5.91 -0.28 11.55
N ILE A 174 5.21 -0.54 12.65
CA ILE A 174 4.79 0.50 13.59
C ILE A 174 5.25 0.08 14.97
N GLU A 175 6.14 0.87 15.58
CA GLU A 175 6.70 0.56 16.89
C GLU A 175 6.45 1.72 17.86
N PHE A 176 5.81 1.41 18.97
CA PHE A 176 5.40 2.40 19.95
C PHE A 176 5.48 1.87 21.38
N SER A 177 5.54 2.78 22.33
CA SER A 177 5.37 2.48 23.74
C SER A 177 4.12 3.17 24.26
N LEU A 178 3.55 2.59 25.32
CA LEU A 178 2.48 3.20 26.09
C LEU A 178 3.00 3.57 27.47
N ASN A 179 2.46 4.63 28.07
CA ASN A 179 2.78 5.09 29.42
C ASN A 179 4.29 5.33 29.65
N SER A 180 4.93 6.09 28.76
CA SER A 180 6.29 6.65 28.91
C SER A 180 7.51 5.72 28.70
N GLY A 181 7.44 4.78 27.75
CA GLY A 181 8.67 4.36 27.04
C GLY A 181 9.42 3.14 27.57
N THR A 182 8.97 2.48 28.63
CA THR A 182 9.69 1.32 29.17
C THR A 182 9.44 0.03 28.38
N ASN A 183 8.20 -0.18 27.94
CA ASN A 183 7.78 -1.37 27.19
C ASN A 183 7.29 -0.97 25.80
N TRP A 184 7.80 -1.65 24.79
CA TRP A 184 7.51 -1.39 23.39
C TRP A 184 6.61 -2.48 22.81
N THR A 185 5.59 -2.05 22.09
CA THR A 185 4.84 -2.87 21.13
C THR A 185 5.46 -2.71 19.76
N SER A 186 5.91 -3.83 19.17
CA SER A 186 6.30 -3.90 17.76
C SER A 186 5.14 -4.49 16.96
N LEU A 187 4.34 -3.63 16.32
CA LEU A 187 3.35 -4.05 15.34
C LEU A 187 4.03 -4.19 13.98
N HIS A 188 4.25 -5.43 13.57
CA HIS A 188 4.78 -5.73 12.25
C HIS A 188 3.72 -6.53 11.50
N LEU A 189 3.09 -5.91 10.52
CA LEU A 189 2.09 -6.56 9.68
C LEU A 189 2.78 -7.17 8.47
N GLY A 190 2.47 -8.41 8.10
CA GLY A 190 3.03 -9.06 6.92
C GLY A 190 2.52 -10.48 6.74
N SER A 191 2.75 -11.04 5.55
CA SER A 191 2.27 -12.37 5.19
C SER A 191 2.91 -13.47 6.04
N THR A 192 2.13 -14.49 6.41
CA THR A 192 2.56 -15.65 7.22
C THR A 192 1.99 -16.95 6.67
N ASN A 193 2.37 -18.08 7.27
CA ASN A 193 2.03 -19.42 6.78
C ASN A 193 2.37 -19.58 5.29
N CYS A 194 3.59 -19.17 4.95
CA CYS A 194 4.12 -19.18 3.61
C CYS A 194 4.87 -20.49 3.34
N SER A 195 4.73 -21.01 2.12
CA SER A 195 5.37 -22.26 1.70
C SER A 195 6.00 -22.11 0.31
N GLY A 196 6.89 -23.05 -0.05
CA GLY A 196 7.49 -23.11 -1.39
C GLY A 196 8.90 -22.52 -1.53
N ALA A 197 9.82 -22.82 -0.60
CA ALA A 197 11.22 -22.40 -0.74
C ALA A 197 11.91 -22.98 -2.00
N PRO A 198 12.85 -22.25 -2.65
CA PRO A 198 13.19 -20.85 -2.47
C PRO A 198 12.21 -19.90 -3.21
N ASN A 199 11.96 -18.72 -2.64
CA ASN A 199 10.86 -17.77 -2.96
C ASN A 199 9.49 -18.26 -2.50
N TYR A 200 9.16 -17.94 -1.23
CA TYR A 200 7.92 -18.29 -0.50
C TYR A 200 6.65 -17.64 -1.07
N GLY A 201 6.44 -17.75 -2.39
CA GLY A 201 5.46 -16.99 -3.15
C GLY A 201 4.00 -17.37 -2.92
N ASN A 202 3.70 -18.29 -1.99
CA ASN A 202 2.33 -18.63 -1.62
C ASN A 202 2.16 -18.66 -0.10
N CYS A 203 1.51 -17.62 0.42
CA CYS A 203 1.12 -17.49 1.81
C CYS A 203 -0.38 -17.67 1.95
N THR A 204 -0.79 -18.55 2.84
CA THR A 204 -2.22 -18.73 3.15
C THR A 204 -2.79 -17.51 3.87
N ASN A 205 -1.99 -16.85 4.71
CA ASN A 205 -2.40 -15.64 5.41
C ASN A 205 -1.65 -14.42 4.86
N LYS A 206 -2.34 -13.55 4.12
CA LYS A 206 -1.71 -12.45 3.37
C LYS A 206 -1.48 -11.19 4.20
N TYR A 207 -2.36 -10.90 5.15
CA TYR A 207 -2.32 -9.68 5.99
C TYR A 207 -2.20 -8.37 5.19
N ARG A 208 -2.81 -8.33 3.99
CA ARG A 208 -2.85 -7.16 3.11
C ARG A 208 -4.17 -6.43 3.32
N ALA A 209 -4.14 -5.28 3.97
CA ALA A 209 -5.36 -4.53 4.25
C ALA A 209 -5.83 -3.79 3.00
N ASN A 210 -7.10 -3.96 2.62
CA ASN A 210 -7.71 -3.20 1.52
C ASN A 210 -8.56 -2.07 2.10
N ILE A 211 -8.11 -0.84 1.89
CA ILE A 211 -8.71 0.36 2.45
C ILE A 211 -9.49 1.06 1.36
N THR A 212 -10.76 1.38 1.62
CA THR A 212 -11.61 2.19 0.73
C THR A 212 -12.11 3.40 1.50
N LEU A 213 -11.81 4.60 0.99
CA LEU A 213 -12.17 5.87 1.62
C LEU A 213 -13.02 6.70 0.66
N SER A 214 -14.29 6.91 1.04
CA SER A 214 -15.27 7.69 0.27
C SER A 214 -15.13 9.20 0.49
N ASN A 215 -15.92 9.99 -0.24
CA ASN A 215 -15.93 11.45 -0.21
C ASN A 215 -14.65 12.08 -0.75
N LEU A 216 -13.99 11.42 -1.71
CA LEU A 216 -12.87 11.99 -2.44
C LEU A 216 -13.37 13.17 -3.28
N THR A 217 -12.78 14.35 -3.06
CA THR A 217 -13.14 15.58 -3.79
C THR A 217 -12.03 16.06 -4.72
N ASN A 218 -10.77 15.74 -4.41
CA ASN A 218 -9.62 16.14 -5.21
C ASN A 218 -8.46 15.13 -5.12
N GLN A 219 -8.42 14.18 -6.04
CA GLN A 219 -7.36 13.19 -6.18
C GLN A 219 -5.97 13.79 -6.43
N ASN A 220 -5.87 15.03 -6.92
CA ASN A 220 -4.60 15.68 -7.21
C ASN A 220 -3.96 16.36 -5.98
N ASN A 221 -4.68 16.44 -4.87
CA ASN A 221 -4.16 16.94 -3.60
C ASN A 221 -5.03 16.42 -2.44
N GLN A 222 -5.06 15.11 -2.26
CA GLN A 222 -5.82 14.48 -1.19
C GLN A 222 -4.91 14.11 -0.03
N THR A 223 -5.32 14.39 1.20
CA THR A 223 -4.65 13.89 2.40
C THR A 223 -5.39 12.68 2.96
N ILE A 224 -4.64 11.63 3.28
CA ILE A 224 -5.09 10.41 3.95
C ILE A 224 -4.44 10.41 5.33
N SER A 225 -5.27 10.55 6.36
CA SER A 225 -4.81 10.58 7.74
C SER A 225 -4.96 9.20 8.36
N MET A 226 -3.93 8.76 9.07
CA MET A 226 -3.97 7.59 9.94
C MET A 226 -4.17 8.03 11.39
N SER A 227 -5.30 7.68 12.02
CA SER A 227 -5.57 7.98 13.43
C SER A 227 -4.81 7.01 14.34
N VAL A 228 -3.85 7.54 15.09
CA VAL A 228 -3.12 6.82 16.12
C VAL A 228 -4.06 6.42 17.25
N ASP A 229 -4.97 7.30 17.66
CA ASP A 229 -5.98 7.02 18.69
C ASP A 229 -6.80 5.76 18.34
N GLN A 230 -7.27 5.67 17.09
CA GLN A 230 -8.00 4.49 16.62
C GLN A 230 -7.11 3.27 16.45
N LEU A 231 -5.84 3.46 16.06
CA LEU A 231 -4.88 2.35 15.93
C LEU A 231 -4.69 1.63 17.27
N ILE A 232 -4.38 2.37 18.33
CA ILE A 232 -4.06 1.80 19.64
C ILE A 232 -5.28 1.47 20.49
N LYS A 233 -6.48 1.85 20.04
CA LYS A 233 -7.75 1.58 20.72
C LYS A 233 -7.85 0.09 21.10
N ASP A 234 -8.21 -0.16 22.36
CA ASP A 234 -8.39 -1.49 22.97
C ASP A 234 -7.12 -2.36 23.08
N HIS A 235 -5.96 -1.91 22.57
CA HIS A 235 -4.68 -2.57 22.80
C HIS A 235 -4.16 -2.25 24.21
N ASN A 236 -4.01 -3.29 25.04
CA ASN A 236 -3.52 -3.20 26.41
C ASN A 236 -2.38 -4.21 26.61
N PRO A 237 -1.16 -3.88 26.16
CA PRO A 237 0.00 -4.72 26.40
C PRO A 237 0.28 -4.69 27.91
N GLY A 238 0.61 -5.84 28.49
CA GLY A 238 1.00 -5.91 29.89
C GLY A 238 2.31 -5.16 30.18
N ALA A 239 2.91 -5.43 31.34
CA ALA A 239 4.16 -4.76 31.75
C ALA A 239 5.43 -5.33 31.08
N ALA A 240 5.37 -5.73 29.81
CA ALA A 240 6.50 -6.29 29.06
C ALA A 240 6.50 -5.80 27.60
N ASN A 241 7.64 -5.93 26.92
CA ASN A 241 7.70 -5.74 25.47
C ASN A 241 6.80 -6.76 24.77
N VAL A 242 5.99 -6.31 23.83
CA VAL A 242 5.06 -7.16 23.07
C VAL A 242 5.43 -7.15 21.60
N SER A 243 5.55 -8.33 21.01
CA SER A 243 5.72 -8.48 19.58
C SER A 243 4.38 -8.81 18.92
N CYS A 244 3.74 -7.80 18.35
CA CYS A 244 2.50 -7.95 17.59
C CYS A 244 2.82 -8.27 16.13
N MET A 245 3.34 -9.49 15.92
CA MET A 245 3.51 -10.07 14.59
C MET A 245 2.38 -11.08 14.37
N PRO A 246 1.70 -11.10 13.22
CA PRO A 246 0.81 -12.19 12.85
C PRO A 246 1.42 -13.58 13.10
N ALA A 247 0.60 -14.50 13.61
CA ALA A 247 1.00 -15.84 14.07
C ALA A 247 1.97 -15.92 15.28
N GLY A 248 2.45 -14.78 15.82
CA GLY A 248 3.36 -14.75 16.98
C GLY A 248 2.90 -13.85 18.14
N GLY A 249 1.89 -13.01 17.94
CA GLY A 249 1.36 -12.09 18.95
C GLY A 249 0.30 -12.70 19.87
N GLY A 250 0.18 -12.16 21.09
CA GLY A 250 -0.90 -12.48 22.03
C GLY A 250 -2.24 -11.87 21.63
N SER A 251 -3.30 -12.22 22.36
CA SER A 251 -4.66 -11.70 22.11
C SER A 251 -4.77 -10.17 22.22
N ASP A 252 -3.85 -9.55 22.95
CA ASP A 252 -3.71 -8.11 23.09
C ASP A 252 -3.31 -7.43 21.76
N CYS A 253 -2.76 -8.16 20.79
CA CYS A 253 -2.43 -7.66 19.46
C CYS A 253 -3.63 -7.64 18.49
N ASN A 254 -4.70 -8.39 18.78
CA ASN A 254 -5.86 -8.50 17.89
C ASN A 254 -6.50 -7.14 17.58
N PRO A 255 -6.70 -6.22 18.55
CA PRO A 255 -7.24 -4.89 18.26
C PRO A 255 -6.42 -4.10 17.24
N LEU A 256 -5.09 -4.24 17.26
CA LEU A 256 -4.19 -3.56 16.32
C LEU A 256 -4.40 -4.07 14.90
N ILE A 257 -4.44 -5.39 14.71
CA ILE A 257 -4.68 -6.02 13.40
C ILE A 257 -6.06 -5.66 12.87
N ARG A 258 -7.09 -5.74 13.73
CA ARG A 258 -8.46 -5.33 13.39
C ARG A 258 -8.57 -3.85 13.06
N GLY A 259 -7.66 -3.01 13.54
CA GLY A 259 -7.58 -1.59 13.18
C GLY A 259 -7.47 -1.37 11.66
N PHE A 260 -6.80 -2.29 10.97
CA PHE A 260 -6.64 -2.30 9.52
C PHE A 260 -7.80 -2.99 8.77
N GLY A 261 -8.85 -3.45 9.46
CA GLY A 261 -9.95 -4.19 8.83
C GLY A 261 -9.60 -5.65 8.49
N LEU A 262 -8.60 -6.21 9.18
CA LEU A 262 -8.13 -7.57 8.97
C LEU A 262 -8.60 -8.51 10.07
N ASN A 263 -8.93 -9.73 9.69
CA ASN A 263 -9.13 -10.83 10.63
C ASN A 263 -7.77 -11.30 11.17
N GLU A 264 -7.61 -11.33 12.49
CA GLU A 264 -6.34 -11.67 13.15
C GLU A 264 -5.89 -13.12 12.99
N THR A 265 -6.79 -14.02 12.57
CA THR A 265 -6.49 -15.45 12.42
C THR A 265 -6.15 -15.78 10.98
N SER A 266 -7.00 -15.36 10.03
CA SER A 266 -6.82 -15.65 8.60
C SER A 266 -5.95 -14.62 7.88
N GLY A 267 -5.77 -13.42 8.44
CA GLY A 267 -5.10 -12.31 7.77
C GLY A 267 -5.82 -11.83 6.50
N ALA A 268 -7.11 -12.18 6.35
CA ALA A 268 -7.94 -11.73 5.24
C ALA A 268 -8.73 -10.49 5.62
N VAL A 269 -9.14 -9.71 4.61
CA VAL A 269 -10.15 -8.66 4.76
C VAL A 269 -11.48 -9.34 5.09
N ASP A 270 -12.15 -8.87 6.14
CA ASP A 270 -13.40 -9.42 6.64
C ASP A 270 -14.43 -8.30 6.69
N SER A 271 -15.56 -8.46 5.99
CA SER A 271 -16.61 -7.44 5.92
C SER A 271 -17.26 -7.13 7.28
N SER A 272 -17.10 -8.00 8.28
CA SER A 272 -17.55 -7.74 9.65
C SER A 272 -16.58 -6.88 10.46
N ILE A 273 -15.37 -6.64 9.95
CA ILE A 273 -14.30 -5.88 10.60
C ILE A 273 -14.01 -4.62 9.78
N THR A 274 -14.58 -3.50 10.18
CA THR A 274 -14.32 -2.22 9.53
C THR A 274 -12.95 -1.68 9.93
N GLN A 275 -12.11 -1.34 8.95
CA GLN A 275 -10.90 -0.55 9.20
C GLN A 275 -11.29 0.77 9.86
N ARG A 276 -10.55 1.21 10.88
CA ARG A 276 -10.87 2.43 11.64
C ARG A 276 -9.72 3.43 11.71
N VAL A 277 -8.59 3.11 11.08
CA VAL A 277 -7.37 3.89 11.22
C VAL A 277 -7.20 4.90 10.10
N PHE A 278 -7.75 4.69 8.90
CA PHE A 278 -7.59 5.61 7.77
C PHE A 278 -8.87 6.41 7.48
N SER A 279 -8.69 7.70 7.18
CA SER A 279 -9.75 8.60 6.71
C SER A 279 -9.21 9.63 5.70
N LEU A 280 -10.09 10.18 4.86
CA LEU A 280 -9.76 11.38 4.08
C LEU A 280 -9.81 12.63 4.97
N LYS A 281 -9.00 13.63 4.60
CA LYS A 281 -8.97 14.97 5.20
C LYS A 281 -8.96 16.06 4.14
#